data_AF-A0A370KXQ3-F1
#
_entry.id   AF-A0A370KXQ3-F1
#
_cell.length_a   1.000
_cell.length_b   1.000
_cell.length_c   1.000
_cell.angle_alpha   90.00
_cell.angle_beta   90.00
_cell.angle_gamma   90.00
#
_symmetry.space_group_name_H-M   'P 1'
#
loop_
_entity.id
_entity.type
_entity.pdbx_description
1 polymer ?
#
loop_
_entity_poly.entity_id
_entity_poly.type
_entity_poly.pdbx_seq_one_letter_code
_entity_poly.pdbx_strand_id
1 'polypeptide(L)'
;MLQGLRLSAAIAALSCALGLAPAAAQEKTYPAKPITLVIPFAPGGSVDAVVRTLKPHLDERLKQPIVVDYRGGAATTIGTGVVARAPADGYTIGVVVDAHTVNPSLYKDLTYNTFTDFAPVTLMGTMPLVVAVNASSEFDTLAKLVAVAKAKPKALAYGTVGTGSINHLAVELFSRAAGIELTHAPYRGGGPAVTDLLGGHIHLMLMSATLAKPQIDAGKFRALAVTSKERLPTLPNVPTVAESGYPGFEAFAWQGIVAPAKTPPAIVDRLQKETKAVLDLPEVRKQLGELGFVVAASTPAEFAAFIKSDAEHWAKVIETANVKPEN
;
A
#
# COMPACT_ATOMS: atom_id res chain seq x y z
N MET A 1 -35.98 -24.60 -65.82
CA MET A 1 -35.60 -25.76 -64.98
C MET A 1 -34.09 -25.68 -64.77
N LEU A 2 -33.67 -25.17 -63.62
CA LEU A 2 -33.16 -25.98 -62.50
C LEU A 2 -31.79 -26.62 -62.81
N GLN A 3 -30.74 -25.81 -63.01
CA GLN A 3 -29.35 -26.31 -62.88
C GLN A 3 -28.28 -25.22 -62.64
N GLY A 4 -28.57 -23.93 -62.88
CA GLY A 4 -27.57 -22.86 -62.74
C GLY A 4 -27.45 -22.17 -61.37
N LEU A 5 -28.26 -22.55 -60.37
CA LEU A 5 -28.39 -21.80 -59.11
C LEU A 5 -27.86 -22.53 -57.87
N ARG A 6 -26.90 -23.44 -58.02
CA ARG A 6 -26.34 -24.25 -56.91
C ARG A 6 -24.83 -24.18 -56.73
N LEU A 7 -24.10 -23.39 -57.51
CA LEU A 7 -22.64 -23.25 -57.36
C LEU A 7 -22.15 -21.93 -56.74
N SER A 8 -23.00 -20.90 -56.62
CA SER A 8 -22.60 -19.63 -56.00
C SER A 8 -22.91 -19.52 -54.51
N ALA A 9 -23.59 -20.51 -53.92
CA ALA A 9 -23.93 -20.54 -52.50
C ALA A 9 -22.89 -21.29 -51.62
N ALA A 10 -21.88 -21.92 -52.23
CA ALA A 10 -20.88 -22.72 -51.52
C ALA A 10 -19.61 -21.94 -51.11
N ILE A 11 -19.38 -20.74 -51.66
CA ILE A 11 -18.17 -19.94 -51.36
C ILE A 11 -18.43 -18.86 -50.29
N ALA A 12 -19.69 -18.46 -50.08
CA ALA A 12 -20.04 -17.46 -49.06
C ALA A 12 -20.10 -18.03 -47.61
N ALA A 13 -20.07 -19.35 -47.44
CA ALA A 13 -20.13 -19.99 -46.12
C ALA A 13 -18.74 -20.19 -45.47
N LEU A 14 -17.64 -19.93 -46.17
CA LEU A 14 -16.27 -20.18 -45.66
C LEU A 14 -15.59 -18.94 -45.04
N SER A 15 -16.22 -17.76 -45.08
CA SER A 15 -15.60 -16.51 -44.62
C SER A 15 -15.98 -16.10 -43.18
N CYS A 16 -16.92 -16.78 -42.53
CA CYS A 16 -17.33 -16.47 -41.14
C CYS A 16 -16.68 -17.34 -40.06
N ALA A 17 -15.75 -18.25 -40.41
CA ALA A 17 -15.14 -19.19 -39.46
C ALA A 17 -13.77 -18.76 -38.92
N LEU A 18 -13.24 -17.59 -39.30
CA LEU A 18 -11.90 -17.12 -38.90
C LEU A 18 -11.88 -16.14 -37.70
N GLY A 19 -13.03 -15.88 -37.06
CA GLY A 19 -13.15 -14.87 -35.99
C GLY A 19 -13.11 -15.39 -34.54
N LEU A 20 -13.07 -16.70 -34.32
CA LEU A 20 -13.08 -17.30 -32.97
C LEU A 20 -11.84 -18.18 -32.79
N ALA A 21 -10.66 -17.56 -32.80
CA ALA A 21 -9.50 -18.20 -32.21
C ALA A 21 -9.80 -18.41 -30.70
N PRO A 22 -9.59 -19.61 -30.15
CA PRO A 22 -9.88 -19.88 -28.75
C PRO A 22 -8.98 -19.02 -27.86
N ALA A 23 -9.59 -18.29 -26.92
CA ALA A 23 -8.88 -17.52 -25.88
C ALA A 23 -7.90 -18.38 -25.04
N ALA A 24 -8.00 -19.72 -25.13
CA ALA A 24 -7.09 -20.66 -24.48
C ALA A 24 -5.65 -20.67 -25.04
N ALA A 25 -5.37 -20.04 -26.20
CA ALA A 25 -4.02 -20.02 -26.76
C ALA A 25 -3.10 -18.92 -26.18
N GLN A 26 -3.64 -17.91 -25.49
CA GLN A 26 -2.84 -16.86 -24.83
C GLN A 26 -2.16 -17.34 -23.52
N GLU A 27 -2.63 -18.45 -22.94
CA GLU A 27 -2.13 -19.00 -21.67
C GLU A 27 -0.67 -19.48 -21.74
N LYS A 28 -0.18 -19.88 -22.93
CA LYS A 28 1.20 -20.41 -23.09
C LYS A 28 2.27 -19.35 -23.35
N THR A 29 1.92 -18.08 -23.48
CA THR A 29 2.85 -17.02 -23.94
C THR A 29 2.87 -15.76 -23.08
N TYR A 30 2.09 -15.67 -22.00
CA TYR A 30 2.14 -14.52 -21.10
C TYR A 30 3.36 -14.55 -20.17
N PRO A 31 4.14 -13.46 -20.03
CA PRO A 31 4.07 -12.23 -20.83
C PRO A 31 4.90 -12.33 -22.14
N ALA A 32 4.35 -11.81 -23.24
CA ALA A 32 5.00 -11.76 -24.56
C ALA A 32 5.52 -10.36 -24.94
N LYS A 33 5.20 -9.36 -24.12
CA LYS A 33 5.60 -7.96 -24.27
C LYS A 33 5.81 -7.35 -22.87
N PRO A 34 6.42 -6.15 -22.76
CA PRO A 34 6.60 -5.48 -21.49
C PRO A 34 5.30 -5.31 -20.69
N ILE A 35 5.39 -5.42 -19.36
CA ILE A 35 4.28 -5.17 -18.44
C ILE A 35 4.42 -3.74 -17.89
N THR A 36 3.36 -2.95 -17.94
CA THR A 36 3.30 -1.64 -17.29
C THR A 36 2.88 -1.82 -15.83
N LEU A 37 3.71 -1.33 -14.91
CA LEU A 37 3.40 -1.26 -13.48
C LEU A 37 3.14 0.19 -13.09
N VAL A 38 1.88 0.50 -12.80
CA VAL A 38 1.45 1.82 -12.35
C VAL A 38 1.80 2.00 -10.87
N ILE A 39 2.55 3.05 -10.54
CA ILE A 39 2.83 3.47 -9.16
C ILE A 39 2.06 4.77 -8.89
N PRO A 40 1.18 4.84 -7.87
CA PRO A 40 0.31 6.01 -7.66
C PRO A 40 0.99 7.15 -6.88
N PHE A 41 2.31 7.31 -7.06
CA PHE A 41 3.15 8.32 -6.41
C PHE A 41 4.23 8.83 -7.37
N ALA A 42 4.89 9.92 -7.01
CA ALA A 42 6.12 10.36 -7.65
C ALA A 42 7.30 9.40 -7.34
N PRO A 43 8.33 9.33 -8.19
CA PRO A 43 9.53 8.53 -7.93
C PRO A 43 10.27 8.99 -6.66
N GLY A 44 11.01 8.07 -6.03
CA GLY A 44 11.86 8.33 -4.85
C GLY A 44 11.22 8.04 -3.48
N GLY A 45 9.96 7.59 -3.44
CA GLY A 45 9.26 7.22 -2.20
C GLY A 45 9.42 5.74 -1.79
N SER A 46 8.76 5.35 -0.69
CA SER A 46 8.82 3.97 -0.16
C SER A 46 8.28 2.92 -1.14
N VAL A 47 7.23 3.23 -1.89
CA VAL A 47 6.70 2.32 -2.93
C VAL A 47 7.72 2.09 -4.03
N ASP A 48 8.36 3.17 -4.50
CA ASP A 48 9.38 3.10 -5.55
C ASP A 48 10.63 2.34 -5.07
N ALA A 49 11.04 2.51 -3.81
CA ALA A 49 12.15 1.76 -3.23
C ALA A 49 11.90 0.24 -3.24
N VAL A 50 10.71 -0.21 -2.81
CA VAL A 50 10.34 -1.64 -2.83
C VAL A 50 10.32 -2.16 -4.27
N VAL A 51 9.65 -1.45 -5.19
CA VAL A 51 9.56 -1.86 -6.59
C VAL A 51 10.94 -1.95 -7.25
N ARG A 52 11.84 -0.99 -7.01
CA ARG A 52 13.21 -1.02 -7.55
C ARG A 52 14.04 -2.20 -7.06
N THR A 53 13.81 -2.64 -5.82
CA THR A 53 14.44 -3.85 -5.28
C THR A 53 13.92 -5.11 -5.99
N LEU A 54 12.61 -5.20 -6.26
CA LEU A 54 12.01 -6.38 -6.89
C LEU A 54 12.24 -6.47 -8.40
N LYS A 55 12.22 -5.32 -9.08
CA LYS A 55 12.11 -5.22 -10.54
C LYS A 55 13.19 -5.99 -11.30
N PRO A 56 14.51 -5.89 -11.01
CA PRO A 56 15.53 -6.61 -11.77
C PRO A 56 15.30 -8.13 -11.76
N HIS A 57 14.92 -8.68 -10.61
CA HIS A 57 14.62 -10.11 -10.46
C HIS A 57 13.30 -10.48 -11.16
N LEU A 58 12.29 -9.61 -11.12
CA LEU A 58 11.04 -9.84 -11.83
C LEU A 58 11.22 -9.84 -13.34
N ASP A 59 12.00 -8.90 -13.88
CA ASP A 59 12.30 -8.81 -15.31
C ASP A 59 12.95 -10.11 -15.81
N GLU A 60 13.90 -10.66 -15.06
CA GLU A 60 14.57 -11.93 -15.36
C GLU A 60 13.57 -13.11 -15.36
N ARG A 61 12.74 -13.20 -14.31
CA ARG A 61 11.81 -14.32 -14.12
C ARG A 61 10.62 -14.30 -15.07
N LEU A 62 10.16 -13.11 -15.43
CA LEU A 62 9.09 -12.89 -16.39
C LEU A 62 9.59 -12.94 -17.84
N LYS A 63 10.92 -12.82 -18.05
CA LYS A 63 11.55 -12.71 -19.38
C LYS A 63 10.98 -11.57 -20.24
N GLN A 64 10.42 -10.57 -19.58
CA GLN A 64 9.88 -9.35 -20.14
C GLN A 64 10.12 -8.23 -19.14
N PRO A 65 10.48 -7.03 -19.61
CA PRO A 65 10.71 -5.92 -18.69
C PRO A 65 9.39 -5.43 -18.10
N ILE A 66 9.41 -5.10 -16.82
CA ILE A 66 8.42 -4.24 -16.18
C ILE A 66 8.79 -2.79 -16.50
N VAL A 67 7.84 -1.99 -16.96
CA VAL A 67 7.98 -0.55 -17.19
C VAL A 67 7.17 0.19 -16.14
N VAL A 68 7.81 1.06 -15.37
CA VAL A 68 7.13 1.79 -14.30
C VAL A 68 6.47 3.05 -14.86
N ASP A 69 5.17 3.22 -14.61
CA ASP A 69 4.41 4.43 -14.94
C ASP A 69 3.97 5.13 -13.63
N TYR A 70 4.59 6.29 -13.34
CA TYR A 70 4.29 7.06 -12.13
C TYR A 70 3.06 7.95 -12.34
N ARG A 71 1.99 7.69 -11.60
CA ARG A 71 0.68 8.37 -11.68
C ARG A 71 0.20 8.86 -10.32
N GLY A 72 0.94 9.82 -9.76
CA GLY A 72 0.63 10.43 -8.46
C GLY A 72 -0.59 11.36 -8.45
N GLY A 73 -1.08 11.63 -7.24
CA GLY A 73 -2.10 12.65 -6.96
C GLY A 73 -3.42 12.11 -6.42
N ALA A 74 -4.23 13.02 -5.86
CA ALA A 74 -5.58 12.76 -5.31
C ALA A 74 -5.66 11.53 -4.40
N ALA A 75 -4.80 11.46 -3.38
CA ALA A 75 -4.74 10.32 -2.44
C ALA A 75 -4.67 8.95 -3.15
N THR A 76 -3.80 8.83 -4.17
CA THR A 76 -3.57 7.63 -5.01
C THR A 76 -4.68 7.29 -6.02
N THR A 77 -5.79 8.02 -6.00
CA THR A 77 -6.97 7.64 -6.81
C THR A 77 -6.72 7.78 -8.32
N ILE A 78 -5.84 8.69 -8.75
CA ILE A 78 -5.49 8.89 -10.16
C ILE A 78 -4.85 7.62 -10.74
N GLY A 79 -3.74 7.17 -10.16
CA GLY A 79 -3.03 5.96 -10.61
C GLY A 79 -3.88 4.70 -10.45
N THR A 80 -4.57 4.57 -9.32
CA THR A 80 -5.45 3.40 -9.06
C THR A 80 -6.60 3.33 -10.08
N GLY A 81 -7.20 4.46 -10.44
CA GLY A 81 -8.24 4.53 -11.46
C GLY A 81 -7.74 4.22 -12.88
N VAL A 82 -6.47 4.50 -13.20
CA VAL A 82 -5.87 4.07 -14.47
C VAL A 82 -5.84 2.55 -14.56
N VAL A 83 -5.44 1.87 -13.48
CA VAL A 83 -5.38 0.41 -13.43
C VAL A 83 -6.79 -0.19 -13.53
N ALA A 84 -7.77 0.35 -12.79
CA ALA A 84 -9.16 -0.13 -12.85
C ALA A 84 -9.75 -0.15 -14.27
N ARG A 85 -9.37 0.84 -15.10
CA ARG A 85 -9.89 1.01 -16.47
C ARG A 85 -9.02 0.37 -17.55
N ALA A 86 -7.88 -0.21 -17.19
CA ALA A 86 -6.97 -0.82 -18.16
C ALA A 86 -7.57 -2.11 -18.75
N PRO A 87 -7.13 -2.52 -19.96
CA PRO A 87 -7.45 -3.84 -20.49
C PRO A 87 -7.07 -4.93 -19.51
N ALA A 88 -7.98 -5.88 -19.29
CA ALA A 88 -7.79 -6.99 -18.37
C ALA A 88 -6.93 -8.12 -18.96
N ASP A 89 -5.85 -7.76 -19.64
CA ASP A 89 -4.94 -8.67 -20.36
C ASP A 89 -3.64 -8.94 -19.59
N GLY A 90 -3.50 -8.38 -18.37
CA GLY A 90 -2.34 -8.55 -17.50
C GLY A 90 -1.14 -7.67 -17.84
N TYR A 91 -1.18 -6.84 -18.88
CA TYR A 91 -0.04 -5.99 -19.25
C TYR A 91 -0.09 -4.61 -18.61
N THR A 92 -1.16 -4.28 -17.89
CA THR A 92 -1.20 -3.12 -16.98
C THR A 92 -1.63 -3.61 -15.61
N ILE A 93 -0.72 -3.47 -14.64
CA ILE A 93 -0.95 -3.79 -13.23
C ILE A 93 -0.59 -2.58 -12.38
N GLY A 94 -1.01 -2.56 -11.12
CA GLY A 94 -0.81 -1.45 -10.22
C GLY A 94 -0.24 -1.86 -8.88
N VAL A 95 0.57 -0.98 -8.29
CA VAL A 95 0.80 -1.02 -6.85
C VAL A 95 -0.31 -0.24 -6.16
N VAL A 96 -0.95 -0.87 -5.19
CA VAL A 96 -1.87 -0.22 -4.24
C VAL A 96 -1.26 -0.22 -2.85
N VAL A 97 -1.70 0.74 -2.04
CA VAL A 97 -1.26 0.93 -0.65
C VAL A 97 -2.49 1.06 0.26
N ASP A 98 -2.29 1.31 1.55
CA ASP A 98 -3.35 1.53 2.56
C ASP A 98 -4.49 2.47 2.12
N ALA A 99 -4.19 3.50 1.33
CA ALA A 99 -5.22 4.35 0.73
C ALA A 99 -6.30 3.57 -0.05
N HIS A 100 -5.98 2.41 -0.61
CA HIS A 100 -6.92 1.57 -1.36
C HIS A 100 -8.10 1.06 -0.50
N THR A 101 -7.86 0.77 0.78
CA THR A 101 -8.86 0.29 1.74
C THR A 101 -9.47 1.42 2.56
N VAL A 102 -8.73 2.53 2.74
CA VAL A 102 -9.17 3.72 3.46
C VAL A 102 -10.08 4.63 2.61
N ASN A 103 -9.73 4.85 1.35
CA ASN A 103 -10.41 5.81 0.48
C ASN A 103 -11.93 5.58 0.32
N PRO A 104 -12.45 4.34 0.22
CA PRO A 104 -13.89 4.10 0.10
C PRO A 104 -14.72 4.65 1.26
N SER A 105 -14.13 4.82 2.45
CA SER A 105 -14.78 5.38 3.63
C SER A 105 -14.59 6.89 3.76
N LEU A 106 -13.62 7.47 3.05
CA LEU A 106 -13.32 8.90 3.09
C LEU A 106 -13.95 9.67 1.94
N TYR A 107 -13.90 9.12 0.72
CA TYR A 107 -14.34 9.80 -0.50
C TYR A 107 -15.65 9.21 -1.01
N LYS A 108 -16.64 10.07 -1.22
CA LYS A 108 -17.95 9.65 -1.75
C LYS A 108 -17.91 9.29 -3.23
N ASP A 109 -17.07 10.00 -4.00
CA ASP A 109 -17.06 9.94 -5.47
C ASP A 109 -15.74 9.35 -5.99
N LEU A 110 -15.46 8.10 -5.62
CA LEU A 110 -14.32 7.38 -6.20
C LEU A 110 -14.61 7.00 -7.66
N THR A 111 -13.61 7.16 -8.53
CA THR A 111 -13.69 6.80 -9.95
C THR A 111 -13.53 5.29 -10.23
N TYR A 112 -13.50 4.48 -9.16
CA TYR A 112 -13.37 3.03 -9.17
C TYR A 112 -13.99 2.45 -7.89
N ASN A 113 -14.32 1.17 -7.92
CA ASN A 113 -14.71 0.38 -6.76
C ASN A 113 -13.54 -0.52 -6.31
N THR A 114 -13.02 -0.27 -5.10
CA THR A 114 -11.92 -1.04 -4.48
C THR A 114 -12.15 -2.55 -4.50
N PHE A 115 -13.40 -3.01 -4.32
CA PHE A 115 -13.70 -4.43 -4.14
C PHE A 115 -14.03 -5.16 -5.44
N THR A 116 -14.50 -4.46 -6.47
CA THR A 116 -15.02 -5.10 -7.70
C THR A 116 -14.24 -4.80 -8.96
N ASP A 117 -13.42 -3.74 -8.98
CA ASP A 117 -12.71 -3.31 -10.19
C ASP A 117 -11.28 -3.86 -10.28
N PHE A 118 -10.85 -4.62 -9.26
CA PHE A 118 -9.50 -5.16 -9.16
C PHE A 118 -9.49 -6.67 -8.90
N ALA A 119 -8.49 -7.33 -9.47
CA ALA A 119 -8.06 -8.67 -9.13
C ALA A 119 -6.81 -8.56 -8.23
N PRO A 120 -6.88 -8.92 -6.94
CA PRO A 120 -5.73 -8.92 -6.05
C PRO A 120 -4.67 -9.91 -6.55
N VAL A 121 -3.41 -9.48 -6.63
CA VAL A 121 -2.28 -10.36 -7.01
C VAL A 121 -1.54 -10.83 -5.77
N THR A 122 -1.01 -9.92 -4.96
CA THR A 122 -0.31 -10.26 -3.71
C THR A 122 -0.17 -9.07 -2.80
N LEU A 123 -0.29 -9.29 -1.48
CA LEU A 123 0.25 -8.38 -0.49
C LEU A 123 1.76 -8.60 -0.45
N MET A 124 2.54 -7.61 -0.90
CA MET A 124 4.00 -7.72 -0.89
C MET A 124 4.51 -7.69 0.56
N GLY A 125 3.96 -6.81 1.38
CA GLY A 125 4.35 -6.68 2.78
C GLY A 125 3.84 -5.41 3.44
N THR A 126 4.25 -5.25 4.69
CA THR A 126 3.84 -4.16 5.56
C THR A 126 5.04 -3.34 6.03
N MET A 127 4.78 -2.11 6.46
CA MET A 127 5.74 -1.18 7.04
C MET A 127 5.13 -0.66 8.33
N PRO A 128 5.50 -1.24 9.47
CA PRO A 128 5.05 -0.76 10.76
C PRO A 128 5.43 0.71 10.97
N LEU A 129 4.57 1.42 11.69
CA LEU A 129 4.81 2.79 12.08
C LEU A 129 5.62 2.82 13.40
N VAL A 130 6.28 3.94 13.62
CA VAL A 130 7.05 4.24 14.81
C VAL A 130 6.47 5.50 15.42
N VAL A 131 6.15 5.45 16.72
CA VAL A 131 5.85 6.63 17.52
C VAL A 131 7.16 7.36 17.75
N ALA A 132 7.44 8.37 16.93
CA ALA A 132 8.69 9.12 16.94
C ALA A 132 8.48 10.50 17.56
N VAL A 133 9.44 10.93 18.37
CA VAL A 133 9.52 12.27 18.95
C VAL A 133 10.89 12.87 18.67
N ASN A 134 11.03 14.19 18.85
CA ASN A 134 12.34 14.83 18.85
C ASN A 134 13.25 14.23 19.95
N ALA A 135 14.50 13.90 19.64
CA ALA A 135 15.40 13.26 20.59
C ALA A 135 15.71 14.12 21.84
N SER A 136 15.65 15.44 21.70
CA SER A 136 15.83 16.43 22.77
C SER A 136 14.54 16.74 23.55
N SER A 137 13.40 16.19 23.15
CA SER A 137 12.15 16.37 23.89
C SER A 137 12.19 15.65 25.24
N GLU A 138 11.28 16.02 26.14
CA GLU A 138 11.15 15.37 27.43
C GLU A 138 10.60 13.93 27.34
N PHE A 139 10.08 13.50 26.19
CA PHE A 139 9.45 12.19 26.03
C PHE A 139 10.50 11.11 25.77
N ASP A 140 10.77 10.31 26.80
CA ASP A 140 11.69 9.17 26.75
C ASP A 140 10.99 7.82 26.67
N THR A 141 9.69 7.78 26.97
CA THR A 141 8.83 6.60 26.97
C THR A 141 7.43 6.95 26.45
N LEU A 142 6.72 5.96 25.91
CA LEU A 142 5.33 6.15 25.49
C LEU A 142 4.43 6.54 26.68
N ALA A 143 4.68 5.96 27.85
CA ALA A 143 3.94 6.25 29.08
C ALA A 143 4.03 7.73 29.49
N LYS A 144 5.22 8.35 29.38
CA LYS A 144 5.40 9.77 29.70
C LYS A 144 4.64 10.67 28.72
N LEU A 145 4.69 10.36 27.42
CA LEU A 145 3.91 11.08 26.41
C LEU A 145 2.42 11.03 26.72
N VAL A 146 1.90 9.84 27.03
CA VAL A 146 0.48 9.64 27.38
C VAL A 146 0.12 10.40 28.66
N ALA A 147 0.96 10.37 29.69
CA ALA A 147 0.70 11.07 30.94
C ALA A 147 0.56 12.58 30.73
N VAL A 148 1.44 13.19 29.92
CA VAL A 148 1.36 14.62 29.59
C VAL A 148 0.11 14.92 28.76
N ALA A 149 -0.21 14.09 27.76
CA ALA A 149 -1.40 14.27 26.93
C ALA A 149 -2.71 14.15 27.73
N LYS A 150 -2.77 13.27 28.73
CA LYS A 150 -3.91 13.16 29.67
C LYS A 150 -4.04 14.38 30.57
N ALA A 151 -2.93 14.88 31.09
CA ALA A 151 -2.93 16.04 31.98
C ALA A 151 -3.29 17.35 31.24
N LYS A 152 -2.99 17.41 29.94
CA LYS A 152 -3.19 18.60 29.11
C LYS A 152 -3.79 18.22 27.74
N PRO A 153 -5.11 18.00 27.67
CA PRO A 153 -5.79 17.68 26.41
C PRO A 153 -5.47 18.72 25.32
N LYS A 154 -5.17 18.24 24.10
CA LYS A 154 -4.82 19.06 22.91
C LYS A 154 -3.54 19.89 23.00
N ALA A 155 -2.76 19.77 24.09
CA ALA A 155 -1.49 20.50 24.21
C ALA A 155 -0.38 19.93 23.33
N LEU A 156 -0.42 18.63 23.03
CA LEU A 156 0.55 17.99 22.16
C LEU A 156 0.01 17.93 20.74
N ALA A 157 0.80 18.43 19.79
CA ALA A 157 0.52 18.38 18.36
C ALA A 157 1.25 17.22 17.68
N TYR A 158 0.61 16.57 16.71
CA TYR A 158 1.22 15.52 15.90
C TYR A 158 1.17 15.85 14.41
N GLY A 159 2.24 15.48 13.70
CA GLY A 159 2.36 15.72 12.26
C GLY A 159 1.92 14.51 11.43
N THR A 160 1.19 14.76 10.33
CA THR A 160 0.88 13.74 9.31
C THR A 160 1.18 14.24 7.90
N VAL A 161 1.12 13.35 6.92
CA VAL A 161 1.26 13.70 5.49
C VAL A 161 -0.07 14.14 4.85
N GLY A 162 -1.07 14.43 5.69
CA GLY A 162 -2.40 14.86 5.27
C GLY A 162 -3.51 14.15 6.05
N THR A 163 -4.69 14.76 6.03
CA THR A 163 -5.91 14.23 6.62
C THR A 163 -6.36 12.97 5.89
N GLY A 164 -6.63 11.93 6.66
CA GLY A 164 -7.05 10.61 6.16
C GLY A 164 -5.90 9.68 5.75
N SER A 165 -4.65 10.12 5.86
CA SER A 165 -3.49 9.23 5.70
C SER A 165 -3.45 8.15 6.78
N ILE A 166 -2.79 7.01 6.53
CA ILE A 166 -2.63 5.96 7.54
C ILE A 166 -1.98 6.47 8.83
N ASN A 167 -1.06 7.44 8.74
CA ASN A 167 -0.43 8.07 9.91
C ASN A 167 -1.45 8.86 10.73
N HIS A 168 -2.41 9.53 10.07
CA HIS A 168 -3.52 10.20 10.73
C HIS A 168 -4.40 9.19 11.47
N LEU A 169 -4.87 8.16 10.76
CA LEU A 169 -5.78 7.17 11.33
C LEU A 169 -5.13 6.34 12.45
N ALA A 170 -3.82 6.06 12.35
CA ALA A 170 -3.08 5.40 13.41
C ALA A 170 -2.96 6.24 14.68
N VAL A 171 -2.80 7.57 14.55
CA VAL A 171 -2.82 8.47 15.72
C VAL A 171 -4.20 8.54 16.33
N GLU A 172 -5.25 8.60 15.53
CA GLU A 172 -6.63 8.59 16.04
C GLU A 172 -6.95 7.27 16.76
N LEU A 173 -6.55 6.13 16.18
CA LEU A 173 -6.67 4.82 16.82
C LEU A 173 -5.89 4.77 18.15
N PHE A 174 -4.67 5.29 18.17
CA PHE A 174 -3.84 5.33 19.38
C PHE A 174 -4.43 6.26 20.45
N SER A 175 -4.86 7.45 20.04
CA SER A 175 -5.42 8.47 20.93
C SER A 175 -6.66 7.93 21.64
N ARG A 176 -7.51 7.22 20.90
CA ARG A 176 -8.68 6.51 21.46
C ARG A 176 -8.28 5.40 22.41
N ALA A 177 -7.35 4.53 22.02
CA ALA A 177 -6.89 3.42 22.87
C ALA A 177 -6.26 3.93 24.18
N ALA A 178 -5.55 5.07 24.11
CA ALA A 178 -4.87 5.68 25.24
C ALA A 178 -5.76 6.61 26.08
N GLY A 179 -6.92 7.04 25.55
CA GLY A 179 -7.79 8.02 26.18
C GLY A 179 -7.09 9.39 26.27
N ILE A 180 -6.52 9.86 25.17
CA ILE A 180 -5.83 11.15 25.06
C ILE A 180 -6.37 11.96 23.89
N GLU A 181 -6.18 13.28 23.94
CA GLU A 181 -6.54 14.19 22.87
C GLU A 181 -5.28 14.92 22.38
N LEU A 182 -5.01 14.83 21.08
CA LEU A 182 -3.86 15.45 20.44
C LEU A 182 -4.34 16.43 19.36
N THR A 183 -3.55 17.47 19.09
CA THR A 183 -3.82 18.40 18.00
C THR A 183 -3.24 17.88 16.69
N HIS A 184 -4.08 17.67 15.69
CA HIS A 184 -3.63 17.24 14.36
C HIS A 184 -3.01 18.42 13.58
N ALA A 185 -1.79 18.23 13.09
CA ALA A 185 -1.12 19.14 12.15
C ALA A 185 -0.88 18.42 10.80
N PRO A 186 -1.72 18.65 9.78
CA PRO A 186 -1.54 18.06 8.45
C PRO A 186 -0.47 18.81 7.64
N TYR A 187 0.42 18.07 6.98
CA TYR A 187 1.45 18.63 6.08
C TYR A 187 1.29 18.10 4.66
N ARG A 188 1.79 18.86 3.68
CA ARG A 188 1.89 18.45 2.27
C ARG A 188 3.08 17.50 2.04
N GLY A 189 3.09 16.35 2.72
CA GLY A 189 4.12 15.32 2.63
C GLY A 189 4.99 15.17 3.89
N GLY A 190 5.83 14.14 3.91
CA GLY A 190 6.60 13.75 5.10
C GLY A 190 7.77 14.67 5.43
N GLY A 191 8.42 15.28 4.42
CA GLY A 191 9.58 16.16 4.63
C GLY A 191 9.29 17.39 5.49
N PRO A 192 8.25 18.18 5.18
CA PRO A 192 7.84 19.31 6.01
C PRO A 192 7.50 18.89 7.46
N ALA A 193 6.75 17.80 7.66
CA ALA A 193 6.42 17.30 8.99
C ALA A 193 7.67 16.87 9.79
N VAL A 194 8.62 16.19 9.14
CA VAL A 194 9.92 15.83 9.74
C VAL A 194 10.70 17.07 10.16
N THR A 195 10.69 18.12 9.34
CA THR A 195 11.36 19.39 9.64
C THR A 195 10.77 20.04 10.89
N ASP A 196 9.44 20.06 11.00
CA ASP A 196 8.76 20.62 12.17
C ASP A 196 8.95 19.78 13.43
N LEU A 197 9.04 18.45 13.31
CA LEU A 197 9.40 17.58 14.44
C LEU A 197 10.85 17.82 14.88
N LEU A 198 11.79 18.01 13.95
CA LEU A 198 13.18 18.39 14.26
C LEU A 198 13.27 19.77 14.94
N GLY A 199 12.43 20.71 14.51
CA GLY A 199 12.33 22.05 15.10
C GLY A 199 11.57 22.11 16.44
N GLY A 200 10.86 21.04 16.80
CA GLY A 200 10.03 20.98 18.01
C GLY A 200 8.71 21.76 17.91
N HIS A 201 8.26 22.07 16.69
CA HIS A 201 6.97 22.72 16.44
C HIS A 201 5.79 21.75 16.60
N ILE A 202 6.06 20.46 16.37
CA ILE A 202 5.17 19.34 16.71
C ILE A 202 5.89 18.39 17.67
N HIS A 203 5.12 17.61 18.43
CA HIS A 203 5.64 16.82 19.53
C HIS A 203 5.90 15.37 19.13
N LEU A 204 5.10 14.83 18.21
CA LEU A 204 5.22 13.46 17.75
C LEU A 204 4.80 13.28 16.31
N MET A 205 5.24 12.17 15.73
CA MET A 205 4.72 11.63 14.48
C MET A 205 4.60 10.13 14.60
N LEU A 206 3.56 9.54 14.02
CA LEU A 206 3.54 8.13 13.68
C LEU A 206 3.96 8.02 12.22
N MET A 207 5.19 7.56 11.98
CA MET A 207 5.77 7.47 10.65
C MET A 207 6.30 6.07 10.39
N SER A 208 6.29 5.63 9.13
CA SER A 208 6.86 4.33 8.76
C SER A 208 8.29 4.18 9.26
N ALA A 209 8.65 2.99 9.74
CA ALA A 209 10.00 2.67 10.21
C ALA A 209 11.09 3.05 9.18
N THR A 210 10.80 2.91 7.88
CA THR A 210 11.66 3.34 6.76
C THR A 210 12.10 4.80 6.85
N LEU A 211 11.17 5.70 7.21
CA LEU A 211 11.44 7.14 7.34
C LEU A 211 12.02 7.49 8.71
N ALA A 212 11.59 6.77 9.75
CA ALA A 212 12.04 7.02 11.11
C ALA A 212 13.51 6.60 11.32
N LYS A 213 13.91 5.45 10.78
CA LYS A 213 15.18 4.80 11.12
C LYS A 213 16.40 5.69 10.85
N PRO A 214 16.57 6.34 9.69
CA PRO A 214 17.72 7.21 9.46
C PRO A 214 17.80 8.37 10.45
N GLN A 215 16.66 8.90 10.89
CA GLN A 215 16.59 10.00 11.86
C GLN A 215 16.89 9.51 13.30
N ILE A 216 16.48 8.29 13.62
CA ILE A 216 16.79 7.63 14.90
C ILE A 216 18.29 7.31 14.97
N ASP A 217 18.84 6.69 13.93
CA ASP A 217 20.27 6.36 13.85
C ASP A 217 21.15 7.62 13.95
N ALA A 218 20.71 8.73 13.37
CA ALA A 218 21.38 10.03 13.45
C ALA A 218 21.19 10.74 14.81
N GLY A 219 20.49 10.13 15.77
CA GLY A 219 20.23 10.70 17.08
C GLY A 219 19.31 11.93 17.07
N LYS A 220 18.55 12.13 15.98
CA LYS A 220 17.65 13.27 15.81
C LYS A 220 16.26 12.99 16.35
N PHE A 221 15.78 11.76 16.19
CA PHE A 221 14.52 11.29 16.75
C PHE A 221 14.73 10.18 17.77
N ARG A 222 13.77 10.07 18.69
CA ARG A 222 13.62 8.93 19.60
C ARG A 222 12.38 8.16 19.21
N ALA A 223 12.51 6.84 19.06
CA ALA A 223 11.39 5.94 18.91
C ALA A 223 10.86 5.52 20.28
N LEU A 224 9.60 5.82 20.57
CA LEU A 224 8.95 5.47 21.83
C LEU A 224 8.30 4.09 21.77
N ALA A 225 7.72 3.73 20.62
CA ALA A 225 7.12 2.43 20.37
C ALA A 225 7.01 2.15 18.86
N VAL A 226 6.98 0.88 18.49
CA VAL A 226 6.58 0.42 17.15
C VAL A 226 5.13 -0.06 17.17
N THR A 227 4.42 0.09 16.05
CA THR A 227 2.99 -0.25 15.95
C THR A 227 2.72 -1.66 15.41
N SER A 228 3.76 -2.47 15.20
CA SER A 228 3.64 -3.89 14.85
C SER A 228 3.31 -4.76 16.06
N LYS A 229 2.82 -5.98 15.78
CA LYS A 229 2.58 -7.01 16.82
C LYS A 229 3.84 -7.35 17.61
N GLU A 230 4.97 -7.42 16.92
CA GLU A 230 6.27 -7.75 17.47
C GLU A 230 7.26 -6.60 17.25
N ARG A 231 8.33 -6.57 18.03
CA ARG A 231 9.40 -5.59 17.85
C ARG A 231 10.07 -5.75 16.50
N LEU A 232 10.53 -4.65 15.93
CA LEU A 232 11.26 -4.71 14.67
C LEU A 232 12.69 -5.20 14.91
N PRO A 233 13.22 -6.13 14.11
CA PRO A 233 14.63 -6.53 14.19
C PRO A 233 15.60 -5.35 14.02
N THR A 234 15.19 -4.31 13.29
CA THR A 234 15.95 -3.08 13.08
C THR A 234 15.85 -2.09 14.25
N LEU A 235 14.91 -2.28 15.18
CA LEU A 235 14.70 -1.49 16.39
C LEU A 235 14.40 -2.41 17.60
N PRO A 236 15.30 -3.36 17.96
CA PRO A 236 14.99 -4.44 18.90
C PRO A 236 14.75 -3.95 20.34
N ASN A 237 15.27 -2.76 20.66
CA ASN A 237 15.13 -2.14 21.98
C ASN A 237 13.87 -1.26 22.10
N VAL A 238 13.16 -1.03 21.00
CA VAL A 238 11.93 -0.22 21.00
C VAL A 238 10.74 -1.17 21.24
N PRO A 239 9.94 -0.95 22.30
CA PRO A 239 8.79 -1.80 22.59
C PRO A 239 7.70 -1.63 21.55
N THR A 240 6.75 -2.56 21.50
CA THR A 240 5.52 -2.33 20.72
C THR A 240 4.55 -1.43 21.50
N VAL A 241 3.59 -0.81 20.81
CA VAL A 241 2.48 -0.09 21.46
C VAL A 241 1.67 -1.05 22.33
N ALA A 242 1.51 -2.31 21.89
CA ALA A 242 0.86 -3.35 22.67
C ALA A 242 1.60 -3.70 23.98
N GLU A 243 2.93 -3.88 23.91
CA GLU A 243 3.79 -4.07 25.09
C GLU A 243 3.76 -2.84 26.03
N SER A 244 3.46 -1.66 25.49
CA SER A 244 3.43 -0.39 26.22
C SER A 244 2.10 -0.09 26.91
N GLY A 245 1.19 -1.07 27.00
CA GLY A 245 -0.07 -0.97 27.75
C GLY A 245 -1.34 -0.88 26.90
N TYR A 246 -1.24 -1.12 25.59
CA TYR A 246 -2.37 -1.04 24.65
C TYR A 246 -2.56 -2.35 23.88
N PRO A 247 -2.94 -3.45 24.56
CA PRO A 247 -2.99 -4.78 23.97
C PRO A 247 -3.89 -4.81 22.73
N GLY A 248 -3.44 -5.52 21.70
CA GLY A 248 -4.14 -5.62 20.41
C GLY A 248 -3.99 -4.40 19.50
N PHE A 249 -3.26 -3.36 19.92
CA PHE A 249 -2.93 -2.25 19.03
C PHE A 249 -2.02 -2.72 17.91
N GLU A 250 -2.44 -2.46 16.68
CA GLU A 250 -1.64 -2.66 15.49
C GLU A 250 -1.99 -1.57 14.46
N ALA A 251 -0.97 -1.00 13.83
CA ALA A 251 -1.14 -0.12 12.69
C ALA A 251 0.07 -0.25 11.78
N PHE A 252 -0.13 -0.29 10.47
CA PHE A 252 0.98 -0.38 9.52
C PHE A 252 0.55 0.23 8.19
N ALA A 253 1.51 0.77 7.46
CA ALA A 253 1.34 0.97 6.04
C ALA A 253 1.57 -0.38 5.34
N TRP A 254 1.03 -0.56 4.14
CA TRP A 254 1.21 -1.78 3.37
C TRP A 254 1.28 -1.51 1.88
N GLN A 255 1.87 -2.44 1.13
CA GLN A 255 1.96 -2.37 -0.33
C GLN A 255 1.57 -3.70 -0.94
N GLY A 256 0.74 -3.66 -1.98
CA GLY A 256 0.30 -4.84 -2.72
C GLY A 256 0.17 -4.58 -4.21
N ILE A 257 0.10 -5.66 -4.98
CA ILE A 257 -0.10 -5.61 -6.44
C ILE A 257 -1.53 -6.00 -6.76
N VAL A 258 -2.17 -5.24 -7.64
CA VAL A 258 -3.49 -5.51 -8.21
C VAL A 258 -3.44 -5.48 -9.73
N ALA A 259 -4.34 -6.22 -10.37
CA ALA A 259 -4.62 -6.14 -11.80
C ALA A 259 -6.10 -5.71 -12.01
N PRO A 260 -6.53 -5.37 -13.24
CA PRO A 260 -7.95 -5.15 -13.52
C PRO A 260 -8.80 -6.39 -13.17
N ALA A 261 -10.02 -6.21 -12.66
CA ALA A 261 -10.87 -7.30 -12.13
C ALA A 261 -11.01 -8.54 -13.02
N LYS A 262 -11.08 -8.35 -14.33
CA LYS A 262 -11.34 -9.44 -15.29
C LYS A 262 -10.05 -10.12 -15.79
N THR A 263 -8.90 -9.82 -15.18
CA THR A 263 -7.63 -10.42 -15.59
C THR A 263 -7.70 -11.93 -15.38
N PRO A 264 -7.35 -12.76 -16.39
CA PRO A 264 -7.43 -14.21 -16.28
C PRO A 264 -6.74 -14.74 -15.01
N PRO A 265 -7.35 -15.68 -14.27
CA PRO A 265 -6.76 -16.22 -13.04
C PRO A 265 -5.34 -16.76 -13.23
N ALA A 266 -5.07 -17.45 -14.34
CA ALA A 266 -3.73 -17.97 -14.64
C ALA A 266 -2.66 -16.87 -14.76
N ILE A 267 -3.04 -15.67 -15.21
CA ILE A 267 -2.14 -14.50 -15.28
C ILE A 267 -1.90 -13.95 -13.88
N VAL A 268 -2.95 -13.81 -13.07
CA VAL A 268 -2.85 -13.39 -11.66
C VAL A 268 -1.94 -14.34 -10.88
N ASP A 269 -2.15 -15.65 -11.04
CA ASP A 269 -1.35 -16.69 -10.41
C ASP A 269 0.11 -16.64 -10.88
N ARG A 270 0.36 -16.40 -12.17
CA ARG A 270 1.73 -16.24 -12.69
C ARG A 270 2.41 -15.02 -12.06
N LEU A 271 1.75 -13.87 -12.04
CA LEU A 271 2.29 -12.65 -11.44
C LEU A 271 2.56 -12.83 -9.95
N GLN A 272 1.63 -13.46 -9.22
CA GLN A 272 1.79 -13.74 -7.80
C GLN A 272 2.96 -14.68 -7.56
N LYS A 273 3.05 -15.78 -8.32
CA LYS A 273 4.11 -16.78 -8.17
C LYS A 273 5.49 -16.18 -8.39
N GLU A 274 5.67 -15.37 -9.43
CA GLU A 274 6.96 -14.74 -9.68
C GLU A 274 7.27 -13.65 -8.65
N THR A 275 6.29 -12.86 -8.23
CA THR A 275 6.45 -11.86 -7.17
C THR A 275 6.85 -12.51 -5.85
N LYS A 276 6.15 -13.58 -5.46
CA LYS A 276 6.47 -14.36 -4.27
C LYS A 276 7.88 -14.94 -4.34
N ALA A 277 8.26 -15.54 -5.47
CA ALA A 277 9.59 -16.12 -5.63
C ALA A 277 10.71 -15.07 -5.47
N VAL A 278 10.51 -13.84 -5.96
CA VAL A 278 11.45 -12.73 -5.73
C VAL A 278 11.46 -12.28 -4.28
N LEU A 279 10.29 -12.11 -3.67
CA LEU A 279 10.16 -11.73 -2.26
C LEU A 279 10.73 -12.77 -1.30
N ASP A 280 10.86 -14.03 -1.72
CA ASP A 280 11.45 -15.11 -0.94
C ASP A 280 12.99 -15.18 -1.06
N LEU A 281 13.60 -14.43 -1.99
CA LEU A 281 15.06 -14.38 -2.13
C LEU A 281 15.72 -13.76 -0.87
N PRO A 282 16.75 -14.39 -0.29
CA PRO A 282 17.41 -13.87 0.92
C PRO A 282 17.96 -12.45 0.78
N GLU A 283 18.56 -12.13 -0.36
CA GLU A 283 19.11 -10.80 -0.65
C GLU A 283 18.02 -9.73 -0.77
N VAL A 284 16.87 -10.08 -1.38
CA VAL A 284 15.70 -9.20 -1.48
C VAL A 284 15.10 -8.98 -0.10
N ARG A 285 14.88 -10.05 0.68
CA ARG A 285 14.38 -9.95 2.07
C ARG A 285 15.29 -9.08 2.93
N LYS A 286 16.62 -9.23 2.79
CA LYS A 286 17.59 -8.42 3.51
C LYS A 286 17.48 -6.95 3.14
N GLN A 287 17.51 -6.62 1.84
CA GLN A 287 17.41 -5.23 1.36
C GLN A 287 16.08 -4.58 1.77
N LEU A 288 14.96 -5.29 1.65
CA LEU A 288 13.65 -4.81 2.10
C LEU A 288 13.60 -4.65 3.63
N GLY A 289 14.18 -5.57 4.38
CA GLY A 289 14.28 -5.48 5.84
C GLY A 289 15.11 -4.29 6.32
N GLU A 290 16.19 -3.95 5.62
CA GLU A 290 16.99 -2.74 5.88
C GLU A 290 16.17 -1.45 5.69
N LEU A 291 15.18 -1.48 4.79
CA LEU A 291 14.19 -0.42 4.60
C LEU A 291 13.05 -0.48 5.63
N GLY A 292 13.02 -1.43 6.56
CA GLY A 292 11.93 -1.61 7.51
C GLY A 292 10.64 -2.18 6.91
N PHE A 293 10.74 -2.83 5.74
CA PHE A 293 9.64 -3.52 5.08
C PHE A 293 9.60 -5.00 5.54
N VAL A 294 8.44 -5.42 6.01
CA VAL A 294 8.18 -6.79 6.47
C VAL A 294 7.47 -7.55 5.35
N VAL A 295 8.19 -8.46 4.70
CA VAL A 295 7.67 -9.24 3.58
C VAL A 295 6.55 -10.18 4.02
N ALA A 296 5.39 -10.08 3.36
CA ALA A 296 4.26 -10.99 3.51
C ALA A 296 4.22 -12.03 2.38
N ALA A 297 4.28 -11.56 1.12
CA ALA A 297 4.19 -12.38 -0.09
C ALA A 297 2.96 -13.32 -0.10
N SER A 298 1.77 -12.75 0.12
CA SER A 298 0.53 -13.51 0.25
C SER A 298 0.09 -14.16 -1.07
N THR A 299 -0.85 -15.10 -0.96
CA THR A 299 -1.68 -15.54 -2.09
C THR A 299 -2.68 -14.46 -2.51
N PRO A 300 -3.29 -14.57 -3.71
CA PRO A 300 -4.36 -13.66 -4.15
C PRO A 300 -5.56 -13.66 -3.20
N ALA A 301 -5.97 -14.85 -2.72
CA ALA A 301 -7.12 -15.01 -1.83
C ALA A 301 -6.88 -14.40 -0.45
N GLU A 302 -5.68 -14.59 0.13
CA GLU A 302 -5.29 -13.93 1.38
C GLU A 302 -5.26 -12.41 1.23
N PHE A 303 -4.80 -11.90 0.08
CA PHE A 303 -4.79 -10.45 -0.15
C PHE A 303 -6.21 -9.89 -0.29
N ALA A 304 -7.11 -10.59 -0.98
CA ALA A 304 -8.52 -10.22 -1.08
C ALA A 304 -9.19 -10.16 0.30
N ALA A 305 -8.95 -11.18 1.14
CA ALA A 305 -9.46 -11.22 2.51
C ALA A 305 -8.89 -10.07 3.36
N PHE A 306 -7.59 -9.80 3.22
CA PHE A 306 -6.91 -8.69 3.88
C PHE A 306 -7.53 -7.35 3.50
N ILE A 307 -7.71 -7.05 2.21
CA ILE A 307 -8.33 -5.81 1.70
C ILE A 307 -9.70 -5.60 2.37
N LYS A 308 -10.53 -6.65 2.43
CA LYS A 308 -11.84 -6.57 3.06
C LYS A 308 -11.74 -6.25 4.55
N SER A 309 -10.94 -7.01 5.30
CA SER A 309 -10.80 -6.82 6.75
C SER A 309 -10.20 -5.46 7.12
N ASP A 310 -9.23 -4.98 6.33
CA ASP A 310 -8.55 -3.71 6.55
C ASP A 310 -9.50 -2.54 6.24
N ALA A 311 -10.28 -2.63 5.16
CA ALA A 311 -11.31 -1.63 4.86
C ALA A 311 -12.39 -1.56 5.93
N GLU A 312 -12.89 -2.69 6.44
CA GLU A 312 -13.85 -2.74 7.54
C GLU A 312 -13.27 -2.13 8.83
N HIS A 313 -12.01 -2.43 9.14
CA HIS A 313 -11.31 -1.86 10.28
C HIS A 313 -11.21 -0.33 10.19
N TRP A 314 -10.68 0.19 9.07
CA TRP A 314 -10.48 1.63 8.90
C TRP A 314 -11.79 2.40 8.77
N ALA A 315 -12.83 1.83 8.15
CA ALA A 315 -14.16 2.42 8.13
C ALA A 315 -14.67 2.73 9.53
N LYS A 316 -14.53 1.77 10.46
CA LYS A 316 -14.94 1.94 11.87
C LYS A 316 -14.10 2.99 12.60
N VAL A 317 -12.80 3.04 12.34
CA VAL A 317 -11.91 4.06 12.91
C VAL A 317 -12.30 5.45 12.42
N ILE A 318 -12.48 5.63 11.11
CA ILE A 318 -12.89 6.89 10.47
C ILE A 318 -14.23 7.38 11.02
N GLU A 319 -15.23 6.50 11.08
CA GLU A 319 -16.55 6.83 11.61
C GLU A 319 -16.46 7.28 13.07
N THR A 320 -15.75 6.53 13.91
CA THR A 320 -15.68 6.87 15.34
C THR A 320 -14.86 8.14 15.60
N ALA A 321 -13.78 8.35 14.85
CA ALA A 321 -12.94 9.54 14.97
C ALA A 321 -13.52 10.76 14.23
N ASN A 322 -14.66 10.60 13.53
CA ASN A 322 -15.29 11.64 12.71
C ASN A 322 -14.30 12.30 11.74
N VAL A 323 -13.40 11.49 11.17
CA VAL A 323 -12.41 11.94 10.19
C VAL A 323 -13.12 12.22 8.88
N LYS A 324 -12.88 13.41 8.31
CA LYS A 324 -13.41 13.83 7.02
C LYS A 324 -12.27 14.33 6.15
N PRO A 325 -12.30 14.10 4.82
CA PRO A 325 -11.38 14.80 3.92
C PRO A 325 -11.50 16.31 4.12
N GLU A 326 -10.38 17.01 4.00
CA GLU A 326 -10.40 18.47 3.86
C GLU A 326 -10.98 18.81 2.48
N ASN A 327 -11.92 19.76 2.45
CA ASN A 327 -12.53 20.28 1.22
C ASN A 327 -11.55 21.12 0.41
#